data_AF-A0A3R7D0Q7-F1
#
_entry.id   AF-A0A3R7D0Q7-F1
#
_cell.length_a   1.000
_cell.length_b   1.000
_cell.length_c   1.000
_cell.angle_alpha   90.00
_cell.angle_beta   90.00
_cell.angle_gamma   90.00
#
_symmetry.space_group_name_H-M   'P 1'
#
loop_
_entity.id
_entity.type
_entity.pdbx_description
1 polymer ?
#
loop_
_entity_poly.entity_id
_entity_poly.type
_entity_poly.pdbx_seq_one_letter_code
_entity_poly.pdbx_strand_id
1 'polypeptide(L)'
;MTQVHVQPLGQRRASLHGPTSWASLRHHVATWGRYALGVFCVALLCVDVATNNWEVIDFIGDAKHLLTPLLTIQRPDDMATQFIFPDDASPGHVSTVGQFMLNVSLAQIQARDSRTFILGMGFHRIDNHANDICGRLVQVYPIADPNATSVRLGSVVDSITFVGGNGLSHGFRDMAATANAAVGMNETQLRARGYTPARHGTDLRLTTPLSIPPPHQASTTTVS
;
A
#
# COMPACT_ATOMS: atom_id res chain seq x y z
N MET A 1 -53.07 33.86 -87.31
CA MET A 1 -52.97 32.43 -86.94
C MET A 1 -51.50 32.07 -86.89
N THR A 2 -51.15 31.20 -85.94
CA THR A 2 -49.84 30.58 -85.64
C THR A 2 -48.74 31.47 -85.04
N GLN A 3 -48.35 31.02 -83.85
CA GLN A 3 -47.64 31.70 -82.78
C GLN A 3 -46.17 31.31 -82.76
N VAL A 4 -45.38 32.26 -82.28
CA VAL A 4 -43.94 32.42 -82.43
C VAL A 4 -43.14 31.51 -81.48
N HIS A 5 -42.07 30.95 -82.03
CA HIS A 5 -41.02 30.22 -81.34
C HIS A 5 -40.14 31.18 -80.52
N VAL A 6 -39.98 30.92 -79.23
CA VAL A 6 -39.12 31.72 -78.34
C VAL A 6 -38.25 30.84 -77.45
N GLN A 7 -36.93 30.96 -77.65
CA GLN A 7 -35.89 30.98 -76.62
C GLN A 7 -35.04 32.24 -76.94
N PRO A 8 -34.35 32.91 -75.99
CA PRO A 8 -33.62 32.32 -74.86
C PRO A 8 -33.52 33.25 -73.61
N LEU A 9 -32.48 33.02 -72.79
CA LEU A 9 -31.93 33.78 -71.65
C LEU A 9 -32.46 33.42 -70.25
N GLY A 10 -31.73 32.50 -69.62
CA GLY A 10 -31.85 32.26 -68.18
C GLY A 10 -31.06 31.06 -67.69
N GLN A 11 -29.82 30.89 -68.13
CA GLN A 11 -28.92 29.86 -67.61
C GLN A 11 -28.54 30.22 -66.16
N ARG A 12 -29.43 29.97 -65.20
CA ARG A 12 -29.05 29.91 -63.79
C ARG A 12 -28.24 28.64 -63.61
N ARG A 13 -26.91 28.77 -63.73
CA ARG A 13 -25.96 27.88 -63.07
C ARG A 13 -26.42 27.78 -61.61
N ALA A 14 -26.98 26.65 -61.23
CA ALA A 14 -27.00 26.26 -59.83
C ALA A 14 -25.52 26.18 -59.41
N SER A 15 -25.05 27.18 -58.69
CA SER A 15 -23.83 27.07 -57.91
C SER A 15 -24.08 25.97 -56.89
N LEU A 16 -23.73 24.74 -57.26
CA LEU A 16 -23.40 23.69 -56.31
C LEU A 16 -22.23 24.23 -55.48
N HIS A 17 -22.53 24.97 -54.42
CA HIS A 17 -21.64 25.05 -53.28
C HIS A 17 -21.60 23.64 -52.70
N GLY A 18 -20.66 22.83 -53.21
CA GLY A 18 -20.21 21.65 -52.49
C GLY A 18 -19.86 22.07 -51.06
N PRO A 19 -20.11 21.20 -50.07
CA PRO A 19 -19.85 21.54 -48.68
C PRO A 19 -18.41 22.05 -48.59
N THR A 20 -18.25 23.31 -48.18
CA THR A 20 -16.93 23.92 -48.02
C THR A 20 -16.13 22.98 -47.12
N SER A 21 -14.89 22.63 -47.48
CA SER A 21 -14.09 21.65 -46.74
C SER A 21 -14.01 21.98 -45.23
N TRP A 22 -14.13 23.26 -44.90
CA TRP A 22 -14.29 23.81 -43.56
C TRP A 22 -15.52 23.32 -42.77
N ALA A 23 -16.67 23.13 -43.42
CA ALA A 23 -17.88 22.61 -42.76
C ALA A 23 -17.76 21.12 -42.43
N SER A 24 -17.20 20.33 -43.34
CA SER A 24 -16.85 18.93 -43.11
C SER A 24 -15.81 18.78 -41.99
N LEU A 25 -14.73 19.56 -42.03
CA LEU A 25 -13.67 19.53 -41.02
C LEU A 25 -14.21 19.91 -39.63
N ARG A 26 -15.04 20.97 -39.54
CA ARG A 26 -15.71 21.36 -38.28
C ARG A 26 -16.60 20.26 -37.74
N HIS A 27 -17.34 19.56 -38.60
CA HIS A 27 -18.21 18.48 -38.17
C HIS A 27 -17.42 17.29 -37.65
N HIS A 28 -16.30 16.93 -38.31
CA HIS A 28 -15.43 15.87 -37.82
C HIS A 28 -14.74 16.23 -36.50
N VAL A 29 -14.18 17.43 -36.39
CA VAL A 29 -13.54 17.92 -35.15
C VAL A 29 -14.56 18.00 -34.01
N ALA A 30 -15.79 18.45 -34.27
CA ALA A 30 -16.84 18.50 -33.27
C ALA A 30 -17.28 17.10 -32.82
N THR A 31 -17.41 16.15 -33.75
CA THR A 31 -17.78 14.76 -33.42
C THR A 31 -16.69 14.08 -32.59
N TRP A 32 -15.43 14.12 -33.03
CA TRP A 32 -14.31 13.54 -32.30
C TRP A 32 -14.06 14.25 -30.96
N GLY A 33 -14.22 15.57 -30.92
CA GLY A 33 -14.12 16.35 -29.69
C GLY A 33 -15.17 15.96 -28.64
N ARG A 34 -16.40 15.65 -29.06
CA ARG A 34 -17.46 15.15 -28.15
C ARG A 34 -17.13 13.77 -27.59
N TYR A 35 -16.61 12.86 -28.42
CA TYR A 35 -16.20 11.53 -27.93
C TYR A 35 -15.01 11.63 -26.98
N ALA A 36 -13.99 12.42 -27.31
CA ALA A 36 -12.83 12.64 -26.45
C ALA A 36 -13.24 13.27 -25.10
N LEU A 37 -14.11 14.27 -25.11
CA LEU A 37 -14.64 14.88 -23.90
C LEU A 37 -15.49 13.88 -23.10
N GLY A 38 -16.32 13.07 -23.76
CA GLY A 38 -17.11 12.03 -23.12
C GLY A 38 -16.25 11.00 -22.40
N VAL A 39 -15.21 10.48 -23.07
CA VAL A 39 -14.24 9.55 -22.47
C VAL A 39 -13.50 10.21 -21.31
N PHE A 40 -13.07 11.46 -21.46
CA PHE A 40 -12.41 12.21 -20.40
C PHE A 40 -13.32 12.42 -19.17
N CYS A 41 -14.59 12.76 -19.39
CA CYS A 41 -15.57 12.89 -18.32
C CYS A 41 -15.83 11.56 -17.60
N VAL A 42 -15.92 10.44 -18.34
CA VAL A 42 -16.06 9.11 -17.72
C VAL A 42 -14.82 8.76 -16.91
N ALA A 43 -13.62 9.04 -17.42
CA ALA A 43 -12.38 8.81 -16.68
C ALA A 43 -12.32 9.65 -15.38
N LEU A 44 -12.67 10.93 -15.44
CA LEU A 44 -12.75 11.79 -14.26
C LEU A 44 -13.82 11.32 -13.27
N LEU A 45 -14.97 10.85 -13.74
CA LEU A 45 -16.01 10.28 -12.88
C LEU A 45 -15.55 9.00 -12.18
N CYS A 46 -14.82 8.12 -12.88
CA CYS A 46 -14.21 6.95 -12.25
C CYS A 46 -13.20 7.33 -11.16
N VAL A 47 -12.35 8.34 -11.44
CA VAL A 47 -11.40 8.86 -10.45
C VAL A 47 -12.13 9.48 -9.26
N ASP A 48 -13.17 10.28 -9.50
CA ASP A 48 -13.98 10.91 -8.45
C ASP A 48 -14.62 9.84 -7.55
N VAL A 49 -15.31 8.84 -8.13
CA VAL A 49 -15.91 7.74 -7.37
C VAL A 49 -14.85 6.94 -6.59
N ALA A 50 -13.65 6.73 -7.13
CA ALA A 50 -12.61 5.94 -6.46
C ALA A 50 -11.87 6.72 -5.36
N THR A 51 -11.57 8.00 -5.58
CA THR A 51 -10.76 8.84 -4.68
C THR A 51 -11.59 9.60 -3.66
N ASN A 52 -12.82 10.00 -4.02
CA ASN A 52 -13.81 10.55 -3.10
C ASN A 52 -14.69 9.44 -2.50
N ASN A 53 -14.24 8.19 -2.58
CA ASN A 53 -14.88 7.12 -1.83
C ASN A 53 -14.65 7.37 -0.35
N TRP A 54 -15.73 7.58 0.38
CA TRP A 54 -15.71 7.79 1.83
C TRP A 54 -14.97 6.65 2.55
N GLU A 55 -15.09 5.42 2.07
CA GLU A 55 -14.38 4.25 2.62
C GLU A 55 -12.86 4.38 2.52
N VAL A 56 -12.33 4.93 1.42
CA VAL A 56 -10.87 5.09 1.24
C VAL A 56 -10.34 6.22 2.13
N ILE A 57 -11.09 7.33 2.20
CA ILE A 57 -10.74 8.47 3.04
C ILE A 57 -10.81 8.10 4.52
N ASP A 58 -11.87 7.40 4.93
CA ASP A 58 -12.05 6.90 6.28
C ASP A 58 -10.95 5.90 6.64
N PHE A 59 -10.64 4.95 5.76
CA PHE A 59 -9.57 3.97 5.95
C PHE A 59 -8.17 4.59 6.13
N ILE A 60 -7.81 5.59 5.32
CA ILE A 60 -6.52 6.32 5.45
C ILE A 60 -6.54 7.26 6.66
N GLY A 61 -7.68 7.90 6.93
CA GLY A 61 -7.89 8.79 8.06
C GLY A 61 -7.73 8.06 9.39
N ASP A 62 -8.40 6.91 9.52
CA ASP A 62 -8.33 6.06 10.69
C ASP A 62 -6.93 5.50 10.91
N ALA A 63 -6.19 5.12 9.87
CA ALA A 63 -4.84 4.61 10.05
C ALA A 63 -3.91 5.54 10.88
N LYS A 64 -4.15 6.86 10.84
CA LYS A 64 -3.38 7.84 11.62
C LYS A 64 -3.65 7.77 13.12
N HIS A 65 -4.84 7.35 13.57
CA HIS A 65 -5.14 7.26 15.00
C HIS A 65 -4.23 6.25 15.69
N LEU A 66 -3.89 5.14 15.01
CA LEU A 66 -2.98 4.11 15.49
C LEU A 66 -1.54 4.62 15.71
N LEU A 67 -1.15 5.69 15.01
CA LEU A 67 0.18 6.28 15.12
C LEU A 67 0.28 7.35 16.20
N THR A 68 -0.84 7.78 16.77
CA THR A 68 -0.87 8.81 17.83
C THR A 68 0.08 8.51 18.99
N PRO A 69 0.15 7.26 19.50
CA PRO A 69 1.10 6.89 20.56
C PRO A 69 2.57 7.05 20.16
N LEU A 70 2.89 6.97 18.86
CA LEU A 70 4.26 7.05 18.36
C LEU A 70 4.77 8.48 18.19
N LEU A 71 3.87 9.47 18.21
CA LEU A 71 4.23 10.88 18.02
C LEU A 71 5.13 11.43 19.13
N THR A 72 5.04 10.87 20.34
CA THR A 72 5.83 11.31 21.50
C THR A 72 7.16 10.55 21.63
N ILE A 73 7.36 9.51 20.85
CA ILE A 73 8.55 8.65 20.90
C ILE A 73 9.55 9.18 19.88
N GLN A 74 10.68 9.71 20.36
CA GLN A 74 11.70 10.32 19.50
C GLN A 74 12.74 9.34 19.00
N ARG A 75 13.05 8.31 19.80
CA ARG A 75 14.02 7.27 19.45
C ARG A 75 13.42 5.88 19.67
N PRO A 76 13.89 4.87 18.93
CA PRO A 76 13.49 3.48 19.17
C PRO A 76 13.68 3.04 20.64
N ASP A 77 14.72 3.53 21.31
CA ASP A 77 14.97 3.22 22.73
C ASP A 77 13.89 3.79 23.67
N ASP A 78 13.31 4.94 23.32
CA ASP A 78 12.23 5.57 24.10
C ASP A 78 10.95 4.73 24.05
N MET A 79 10.80 3.84 23.06
CA MET A 79 9.65 2.95 22.95
C MET A 79 9.53 2.03 24.15
N ALA A 80 10.65 1.59 24.72
CA ALA A 80 10.67 0.71 25.89
C ALA A 80 10.14 1.40 27.16
N THR A 81 9.95 2.73 27.14
CA THR A 81 9.31 3.48 28.24
C THR A 81 7.78 3.50 28.14
N GLN A 82 7.22 3.27 26.95
CA GLN A 82 5.78 3.34 26.69
C GLN A 82 5.16 1.98 26.36
N PHE A 83 5.98 1.04 25.89
CA PHE A 83 5.60 -0.31 25.50
C PHE A 83 6.50 -1.32 26.22
N ILE A 84 5.92 -2.43 26.63
CA ILE A 84 6.64 -3.56 27.21
C ILE A 84 7.01 -4.50 26.07
N PHE A 85 8.30 -4.84 26.00
CA PHE A 85 8.83 -5.78 25.01
C PHE A 85 9.34 -7.04 25.70
N PRO A 86 9.33 -8.19 25.00
CA PRO A 86 10.08 -9.37 25.41
C PRO A 86 11.58 -9.08 25.36
N ASP A 87 12.37 -9.79 26.16
CA ASP A 87 13.81 -9.58 26.27
C ASP A 87 14.52 -9.68 24.91
N ASP A 88 14.16 -10.66 24.08
CA ASP A 88 14.77 -10.97 22.78
C ASP A 88 14.09 -10.27 21.58
N ALA A 89 13.03 -9.51 21.81
CA ALA A 89 12.22 -8.88 20.76
C ALA A 89 11.94 -7.40 21.06
N SER A 90 12.96 -6.70 21.56
CA SER A 90 12.94 -5.27 21.91
C SER A 90 13.76 -4.42 20.93
N PRO A 91 13.49 -3.10 20.80
CA PRO A 91 14.22 -2.21 19.89
C PRO A 91 15.73 -2.16 20.11
N GLY A 92 16.19 -2.45 21.33
CA GLY A 92 17.62 -2.55 21.65
C GLY A 92 18.30 -3.82 21.14
N HIS A 93 17.53 -4.86 20.81
CA HIS A 93 18.05 -6.18 20.42
C HIS A 93 18.00 -6.48 18.91
N VAL A 94 17.48 -5.56 18.10
CA VAL A 94 17.55 -5.68 16.63
C VAL A 94 18.90 -5.24 16.07
N SER A 95 19.26 -5.66 14.85
CA SER A 95 20.51 -5.24 14.21
C SER A 95 20.57 -3.73 13.99
N THR A 96 21.78 -3.21 13.73
CA THR A 96 21.99 -1.80 13.37
C THR A 96 21.15 -1.35 12.18
N VAL A 97 20.90 -2.24 11.20
CA VAL A 97 20.03 -1.92 10.06
C VAL A 97 18.58 -1.86 10.53
N GLY A 98 18.17 -2.75 11.42
CA GLY A 98 16.84 -2.70 12.02
C GLY A 98 16.60 -1.42 12.82
N GLN A 99 17.56 -1.01 13.65
CA GLN A 99 17.52 0.26 14.38
C GLN A 99 17.43 1.45 13.43
N PHE A 100 18.19 1.43 12.32
CA PHE A 100 18.09 2.45 11.28
C PHE A 100 16.70 2.50 10.65
N MET A 101 16.12 1.36 10.29
CA MET A 101 14.76 1.29 9.72
C MET A 101 13.70 1.81 10.69
N LEU A 102 13.79 1.46 11.98
CA LEU A 102 12.90 2.00 13.01
C LEU A 102 13.03 3.52 13.12
N ASN A 103 14.26 4.01 13.22
CA ASN A 103 14.53 5.44 13.37
C ASN A 103 14.02 6.26 12.18
N VAL A 104 14.26 5.79 10.96
CA VAL A 104 13.71 6.42 9.74
C VAL A 104 12.19 6.41 9.77
N SER A 105 11.56 5.29 10.14
CA SER A 105 10.10 5.17 10.19
C SER A 105 9.49 6.14 11.22
N LEU A 106 10.06 6.22 12.42
CA LEU A 106 9.63 7.18 13.46
C LEU A 106 9.77 8.63 12.96
N ALA A 107 10.92 8.98 12.37
CA ALA A 107 11.15 10.32 11.85
C ALA A 107 10.12 10.70 10.77
N GLN A 108 9.74 9.77 9.89
CA GLN A 108 8.70 10.01 8.88
C GLN A 108 7.30 10.17 9.50
N ILE A 109 6.94 9.33 10.47
CA ILE A 109 5.68 9.43 11.22
C ILE A 109 5.55 10.81 11.90
N GLN A 110 6.65 11.31 12.47
CA GLN A 110 6.69 12.60 13.16
C GLN A 110 6.71 13.79 12.22
N ALA A 111 7.47 13.71 11.12
CA ALA A 111 7.55 14.78 10.13
C ALA A 111 6.19 15.07 9.49
N ARG A 112 5.29 14.07 9.43
CA ARG A 112 3.96 14.16 8.83
C ARG A 112 4.01 14.78 7.44
N ASP A 113 5.06 14.43 6.69
CA ASP A 113 5.28 14.98 5.37
C ASP A 113 4.30 14.40 4.35
N SER A 114 4.16 15.06 3.20
CA SER A 114 3.28 14.58 2.13
C SER A 114 3.87 13.43 1.30
N ARG A 115 5.00 12.85 1.72
CA ARG A 115 5.72 11.78 1.00
C ARG A 115 5.64 10.44 1.72
N THR A 116 5.10 10.44 2.94
CA THR A 116 4.88 9.24 3.73
C THR A 116 3.44 8.76 3.56
N PHE A 117 3.29 7.53 3.07
CA PHE A 117 1.99 6.88 2.93
C PHE A 117 1.82 5.87 4.05
N ILE A 118 0.77 6.06 4.84
CA ILE A 118 0.38 5.15 5.91
C ILE A 118 -0.82 4.37 5.38
N LEU A 119 -0.68 3.06 5.34
CA LEU A 119 -1.76 2.17 4.97
C LEU A 119 -2.32 1.59 6.26
N GLY A 120 -3.55 1.95 6.59
CA GLY A 120 -4.33 1.14 7.50
C GLY A 120 -4.51 -0.23 6.86
N MET A 121 -4.59 -1.28 7.65
CA MET A 121 -5.25 -2.50 7.23
C MET A 121 -6.41 -2.67 8.19
N GLY A 122 -7.59 -3.04 7.69
CA GLY A 122 -8.76 -3.24 8.53
C GLY A 122 -8.60 -4.51 9.36
N PHE A 123 -9.45 -5.50 9.10
CA PHE A 123 -9.39 -6.76 9.83
C PHE A 123 -8.61 -7.81 9.04
N HIS A 124 -7.66 -8.46 9.72
CA HIS A 124 -6.97 -9.63 9.20
C HIS A 124 -7.53 -10.90 9.85
N ARG A 125 -8.26 -11.71 9.09
CA ARG A 125 -8.84 -12.96 9.60
C ARG A 125 -7.78 -14.05 9.63
N ILE A 126 -7.50 -14.58 10.81
CA ILE A 126 -6.56 -15.70 11.00
C ILE A 126 -7.32 -17.02 10.80
N ASP A 127 -7.05 -17.68 9.67
CA ASP A 127 -7.70 -18.95 9.30
C ASP A 127 -6.89 -20.18 9.69
N ASN A 128 -5.57 -20.04 9.68
CA ASN A 128 -4.63 -21.11 9.96
C ASN A 128 -3.29 -20.52 10.44
N HIS A 129 -2.39 -21.39 10.90
CA HIS A 129 -1.06 -21.01 11.36
C HIS A 129 -0.22 -20.31 10.27
N ALA A 130 -0.45 -20.59 8.98
CA ALA A 130 0.29 -19.92 7.90
C ALA A 130 -0.13 -18.45 7.71
N ASN A 131 -1.33 -18.08 8.14
CA ASN A 131 -1.85 -16.71 8.10
C ASN A 131 -1.84 -16.02 9.48
N ASP A 132 -1.22 -16.64 10.48
CA ASP A 132 -1.17 -16.13 11.84
C ASP A 132 -0.15 -14.99 11.97
N ILE A 133 -0.64 -13.76 11.83
CA ILE A 133 0.12 -12.55 12.13
C ILE A 133 0.03 -12.15 13.60
N CYS A 134 -0.72 -12.83 14.46
CA CYS A 134 -0.77 -12.50 15.87
C CYS A 134 0.22 -13.35 16.69
N GLY A 135 0.64 -14.50 16.17
CA GLY A 135 1.60 -15.40 16.80
C GLY A 135 2.92 -14.73 17.23
N ARG A 136 3.33 -13.63 16.57
CA ARG A 136 4.52 -12.85 16.97
C ARG A 136 4.35 -12.13 18.31
N LEU A 137 3.13 -11.74 18.66
CA LEU A 137 2.83 -11.08 19.93
C LEU A 137 2.72 -12.09 21.08
N VAL A 138 2.64 -13.40 20.79
CA VAL A 138 2.59 -14.45 21.81
C VAL A 138 3.99 -14.67 22.39
N GLN A 139 4.29 -13.93 23.46
CA GLN A 139 5.60 -13.90 24.14
C GLN A 139 5.44 -13.70 25.64
N VAL A 140 6.54 -13.79 26.38
CA VAL A 140 6.61 -13.44 27.81
C VAL A 140 7.03 -11.98 27.93
N TYR A 141 6.21 -11.17 28.61
CA TYR A 141 6.43 -9.74 28.79
C TYR A 141 6.70 -9.44 30.26
N PRO A 142 7.88 -8.91 30.62
CA PRO A 142 8.19 -8.55 31.99
C PRO A 142 7.44 -7.27 32.40
N ILE A 143 6.52 -7.39 33.36
CA ILE A 143 5.80 -6.25 33.91
C ILE A 143 6.55 -5.76 35.14
N ALA A 144 7.12 -4.55 35.06
CA ALA A 144 7.90 -3.95 36.15
C ALA A 144 7.03 -3.42 37.30
N ASP A 145 5.83 -2.90 37.00
CA ASP A 145 4.89 -2.40 38.01
C ASP A 145 3.85 -3.48 38.36
N PRO A 146 3.90 -4.06 39.58
CA PRO A 146 2.97 -5.11 39.99
C PRO A 146 1.52 -4.61 40.14
N ASN A 147 1.29 -3.30 40.20
CA ASN A 147 -0.03 -2.69 40.32
C ASN A 147 -0.59 -2.21 38.97
N ALA A 148 0.12 -2.44 37.86
CA ALA A 148 -0.35 -2.04 36.55
C ALA A 148 -1.69 -2.74 36.23
N THR A 149 -2.69 -1.94 35.88
CA THR A 149 -4.01 -2.44 35.46
C THR A 149 -4.12 -2.57 33.94
N SER A 150 -3.27 -1.84 33.20
CA SER A 150 -3.17 -1.91 31.75
C SER A 150 -1.75 -1.73 31.27
N VAL A 151 -1.40 -2.39 30.18
CA VAL A 151 -0.07 -2.33 29.55
C VAL A 151 -0.19 -2.26 28.03
N ARG A 152 0.78 -1.65 27.37
CA ARG A 152 0.92 -1.71 25.92
C ARG A 152 2.06 -2.65 25.60
N LEU A 153 1.83 -3.58 24.69
CA LEU A 153 2.83 -4.57 24.30
C LEU A 153 3.49 -4.17 22.98
N GLY A 154 4.75 -4.53 22.83
CA GLY A 154 5.49 -4.38 21.60
C GLY A 154 6.32 -5.62 21.30
N SER A 155 6.49 -5.96 20.04
CA SER A 155 7.44 -6.98 19.60
C SER A 155 8.12 -6.49 18.33
N VAL A 156 9.44 -6.62 18.27
CA VAL A 156 10.20 -6.25 17.09
C VAL A 156 11.15 -7.34 16.65
N VAL A 157 11.29 -7.46 15.34
CA VAL A 157 12.14 -8.45 14.66
C VAL A 157 12.73 -7.79 13.44
N ASP A 158 13.97 -8.12 13.16
CA ASP A 158 14.56 -7.86 11.86
C ASP A 158 14.98 -9.16 11.18
N SER A 159 14.88 -9.17 9.86
CA SER A 159 15.18 -10.34 9.05
C SER A 159 15.79 -9.94 7.71
N ILE A 160 16.55 -10.86 7.13
CA ILE A 160 17.10 -10.72 5.78
C ILE A 160 16.40 -11.77 4.91
N THR A 161 15.82 -11.33 3.80
CA THR A 161 15.32 -12.22 2.77
C THR A 161 16.40 -12.53 1.76
N PHE A 162 16.41 -13.78 1.31
CA PHE A 162 17.31 -14.28 0.29
C PHE A 162 16.51 -14.53 -0.99
N VAL A 163 17.04 -14.06 -2.12
CA VAL A 163 16.42 -14.24 -3.44
C VAL A 163 17.37 -15.07 -4.30
N GLY A 164 16.83 -16.13 -4.91
CA GLY A 164 17.54 -16.94 -5.89
C GLY A 164 17.45 -16.29 -7.27
N GLY A 165 18.59 -16.08 -7.93
CA GLY A 165 18.63 -15.46 -9.27
C GLY A 165 18.37 -13.94 -9.28
N ASN A 166 18.20 -13.39 -10.48
CA ASN A 166 17.84 -11.99 -10.75
C ASN A 166 16.58 -11.89 -11.63
N GLY A 167 16.00 -10.68 -11.75
CA GLY A 167 14.75 -10.45 -12.48
C GLY A 167 14.77 -10.92 -13.94
N LEU A 168 15.95 -10.95 -14.58
CA LEU A 168 16.13 -11.46 -15.94
C LEU A 168 16.19 -13.00 -15.97
N SER A 169 16.81 -13.65 -14.99
CA SER A 169 16.84 -15.11 -14.93
C SER A 169 15.46 -15.74 -14.64
N HIS A 170 14.55 -15.01 -13.99
CA HIS A 170 13.16 -15.46 -13.75
C HIS A 170 12.25 -15.31 -14.97
N GLY A 171 12.55 -14.37 -15.88
CA GLY A 171 11.77 -14.15 -17.11
C GLY A 171 12.18 -15.05 -18.28
N PHE A 172 13.40 -15.58 -18.27
CA PHE A 172 13.99 -16.34 -19.39
C PHE A 172 14.36 -17.80 -19.06
N ARG A 173 14.04 -18.34 -17.87
CA ARG A 173 14.27 -19.75 -17.52
C ARG A 173 13.04 -20.39 -16.88
N ASP A 174 12.87 -21.69 -17.17
CA ASP A 174 11.98 -22.59 -16.45
C ASP A 174 12.26 -22.51 -14.94
N MET A 175 11.24 -22.11 -14.16
CA MET A 175 11.30 -21.97 -12.70
C MET A 175 11.63 -23.28 -11.97
N ALA A 176 11.69 -24.42 -12.68
CA ALA A 176 11.99 -25.74 -12.13
C ALA A 176 13.50 -26.01 -11.90
N ALA A 177 14.41 -25.22 -12.48
CA ALA A 177 15.85 -25.53 -12.44
C ALA A 177 16.65 -24.88 -11.30
N THR A 178 16.09 -23.89 -10.59
CA THR A 178 16.66 -23.40 -9.33
C THR A 178 16.20 -24.31 -8.22
N ALA A 179 17.13 -25.01 -7.57
CA ALA A 179 16.83 -25.87 -6.43
C ALA A 179 16.13 -25.06 -5.34
N ASN A 180 14.79 -25.12 -5.31
CA ASN A 180 13.95 -24.38 -4.38
C ASN A 180 14.52 -24.52 -2.96
N ALA A 181 14.80 -23.38 -2.33
CA ALA A 181 15.17 -23.36 -0.92
C ALA A 181 14.06 -24.03 -0.10
N ALA A 182 14.43 -24.97 0.77
CA ALA A 182 13.49 -25.55 1.71
C ALA A 182 13.38 -24.67 2.95
N VAL A 183 12.21 -24.72 3.59
CA VAL A 183 11.98 -24.05 4.88
C VAL A 183 13.00 -24.55 5.90
N GLY A 184 13.64 -23.62 6.62
CA GLY A 184 14.64 -23.93 7.65
C GLY A 184 16.09 -24.01 7.16
N MET A 185 16.36 -23.77 5.87
CA MET A 185 17.74 -23.62 5.40
C MET A 185 18.41 -22.39 6.01
N ASN A 186 19.65 -22.56 6.47
CA ASN A 186 20.45 -21.46 6.98
C ASN A 186 21.08 -20.64 5.84
N GLU A 187 21.62 -19.46 6.15
CA GLU A 187 22.24 -18.56 5.17
C GLU A 187 23.31 -19.24 4.31
N THR A 188 24.19 -20.05 4.91
CA THR A 188 25.27 -20.71 4.17
C THR A 188 24.74 -21.70 3.13
N GLN A 189 23.67 -22.42 3.46
CA GLN A 189 22.99 -23.34 2.56
C GLN A 189 22.27 -22.61 1.44
N LEU A 190 21.66 -21.46 1.75
CA LEU A 190 21.01 -20.60 0.76
C LEU A 190 22.03 -20.03 -0.25
N ARG A 191 23.16 -19.51 0.25
CA ARG A 191 24.25 -19.00 -0.59
C ARG A 191 24.87 -20.10 -1.46
N ALA A 192 25.06 -21.30 -0.92
CA ALA A 192 25.54 -22.46 -1.68
C ALA A 192 24.58 -22.84 -2.83
N ARG A 193 23.29 -22.51 -2.72
CA ARG A 193 22.27 -22.70 -3.76
C ARG A 193 22.11 -21.51 -4.70
N GLY A 194 22.99 -20.51 -4.63
CA GLY A 194 22.95 -19.32 -5.48
C GLY A 194 21.91 -18.28 -5.06
N TYR A 195 21.40 -18.35 -3.83
CA TYR A 195 20.60 -17.27 -3.27
C TYR A 195 21.50 -16.16 -2.72
N THR A 196 21.12 -14.92 -2.99
CA THR A 196 21.80 -13.72 -2.49
C THR A 196 20.90 -12.97 -1.53
N PRO A 197 21.43 -12.38 -0.44
CA PRO A 197 20.64 -11.51 0.43
C PRO A 197 20.13 -10.31 -0.40
N ALA A 198 18.82 -10.06 -0.31
CA ALA A 198 18.16 -9.10 -1.19
C ALA A 198 17.48 -7.96 -0.43
N ARG A 199 16.74 -8.27 0.64
CA ARG A 199 15.99 -7.27 1.41
C ARG A 199 16.17 -7.49 2.89
N HIS A 200 16.54 -6.44 3.60
CA HIS A 200 16.41 -6.40 5.05
C HIS A 200 15.04 -5.78 5.39
N GLY A 201 14.33 -6.38 6.33
CA GLY A 201 13.03 -5.91 6.78
C GLY A 201 12.94 -5.94 8.29
N THR A 202 12.40 -4.88 8.87
CA THR A 202 12.09 -4.79 10.29
C THR A 202 10.59 -4.78 10.45
N ASP A 203 10.08 -5.69 11.26
CA ASP A 203 8.68 -5.85 11.61
C ASP A 203 8.53 -5.44 13.08
N LEU A 204 7.87 -4.30 13.29
CA LEU A 204 7.53 -3.77 14.60
C LEU A 204 6.02 -3.86 14.78
N ARG A 205 5.60 -4.57 15.82
CA ARG A 205 4.19 -4.72 16.19
C ARG A 205 3.98 -4.08 17.53
N LEU A 206 2.94 -3.27 17.62
CA LEU A 206 2.56 -2.53 18.82
C LEU A 206 1.07 -2.73 19.05
N THR A 207 0.67 -2.78 20.32
CA THR A 207 -0.73 -2.93 20.68
C THR A 207 -1.28 -1.65 21.27
N THR A 208 -2.57 -1.45 21.09
CA THR A 208 -3.36 -0.64 22.03
C THR A 208 -3.26 -1.17 23.48
N PRO A 209 -3.60 -0.35 24.50
CA PRO A 209 -3.58 -0.80 25.90
C PRO A 209 -4.41 -2.06 26.13
N LEU A 210 -3.79 -3.05 26.75
CA LEU A 210 -4.41 -4.32 27.15
C LEU A 210 -4.58 -4.32 28.67
N SER A 211 -5.75 -4.74 29.15
CA SER A 211 -6.00 -4.92 30.58
C SER A 211 -5.25 -6.14 31.11
N ILE A 212 -4.56 -5.98 32.25
CA ILE A 212 -3.88 -7.09 32.90
C ILE A 212 -4.91 -7.90 33.70
N PRO A 213 -5.10 -9.21 33.40
CA PRO A 213 -5.97 -10.04 34.20
C PRO A 213 -5.38 -10.28 35.59
N PRO A 214 -6.22 -10.60 36.60
CA PRO A 214 -5.73 -11.05 37.90
C PRO A 214 -4.74 -12.22 37.76
N PRO A 215 -3.81 -12.39 38.72
CA PRO A 215 -2.84 -13.49 38.68
C PRO A 215 -3.52 -14.84 38.46
N HIS A 216 -2.94 -15.66 37.57
CA HIS A 216 -3.44 -16.99 37.19
C HIS A 216 -4.79 -17.03 36.45
N GLN A 217 -5.28 -15.89 35.97
CA GLN A 217 -6.46 -15.85 35.10
C GLN A 217 -6.07 -15.51 33.65
N ALA A 218 -6.60 -16.29 32.71
CA ALA A 218 -6.54 -15.94 31.31
C ALA A 218 -7.65 -14.93 31.00
N SER A 219 -7.34 -13.92 30.19
CA SER A 219 -8.32 -12.99 29.64
C SER A 219 -8.15 -12.90 28.13
N THR A 220 -9.28 -12.71 27.44
CA THR A 220 -9.32 -12.51 26.00
C THR A 220 -9.77 -11.09 25.74
N THR A 221 -8.98 -10.34 24.97
CA THR A 221 -9.34 -8.99 24.54
C THR A 221 -9.08 -8.86 23.04
N THR A 222 -9.88 -8.02 22.40
CA THR A 222 -9.59 -7.59 21.02
C THR A 222 -8.43 -6.60 21.08
N VAL A 223 -7.46 -6.79 20.18
CA VAL A 223 -6.31 -5.92 20.03
C VAL A 223 -6.43 -5.24 18.67
N SER A 224 -6.44 -3.91 18.68
CA SER A 224 -6.25 -3.07 17.50
C SER A 224 -4.83 -2.52 17.45
#